data_AF-A0A4U2DRA9-F1
#
_entry.id   AF-A0A4U2DRA9-F1
#
_cell.length_a   1.000
_cell.length_b   1.000
_cell.length_c   1.000
_cell.angle_alpha   90.00
_cell.angle_beta   90.00
_cell.angle_gamma   90.00
#
_symmetry.space_group_name_H-M   'P 1'
#
loop_
_entity.id
_entity.type
_entity.pdbx_description
1 polymer ?
#
loop_
_entity_poly.entity_id
_entity_poly.type
_entity_poly.pdbx_seq_one_letter_code
_entity_poly.pdbx_strand_id
1 'polypeptide(L)'
;MLLHGVSSANITYQDSLNKNFSGKAQEENFFDKILANPPFKGSLDEQSVNPQVLSMVKTKKTELLFVALILRMLKLGGRSATIVPDGVLFGSSKAHKDLRQELIDNNQLEAMISLP
;
A
#
# COMPACT_ATOMS: atom_id res chain seq x y z
N MET A 1 0.09 -17.89 13.30
CA MET A 1 -0.60 -17.10 14.35
C MET A 1 -1.01 -17.95 15.54
N LEU A 2 -1.74 -19.07 15.33
CA LEU A 2 -2.15 -19.98 16.41
C LEU A 2 -0.97 -20.49 17.27
N LEU A 3 0.11 -20.98 16.65
CA LEU A 3 1.31 -21.44 17.36
C LEU A 3 2.10 -20.32 18.05
N HIS A 4 1.85 -19.06 17.69
CA HIS A 4 2.43 -17.90 18.36
C HIS A 4 1.49 -17.34 19.46
N GLY A 5 0.44 -18.09 19.85
CA GLY A 5 -0.49 -17.69 20.91
C GLY A 5 -1.53 -16.64 20.50
N VAL A 6 -1.62 -16.29 19.21
CA VAL A 6 -2.62 -15.34 18.72
C VAL A 6 -3.86 -16.11 18.27
N SER A 7 -4.85 -16.20 19.16
CA SER A 7 -6.06 -17.01 19.01
C SER A 7 -7.14 -16.42 18.10
N SER A 8 -7.18 -15.09 17.93
CA SER A 8 -8.18 -14.38 17.12
C SER A 8 -7.54 -13.51 16.04
N ALA A 9 -6.50 -14.03 15.37
CA ALA A 9 -5.90 -13.33 14.24
C ALA A 9 -6.91 -13.21 13.10
N ASN A 10 -7.16 -11.97 12.64
CA ASN A 10 -8.00 -11.71 11.48
C ASN A 10 -7.17 -11.84 10.20
N ILE A 11 -7.27 -13.00 9.53
CA ILE A 11 -6.57 -13.30 8.28
C ILE A 11 -7.61 -13.60 7.22
N THR A 12 -7.61 -12.80 6.15
CA THR A 12 -8.57 -12.92 5.05
C THR A 12 -7.87 -13.38 3.78
N TYR A 13 -8.37 -14.44 3.15
CA TYR A 13 -7.90 -14.88 1.85
C TYR A 13 -8.57 -14.06 0.75
N GLN A 14 -7.89 -13.00 0.29
CA GLN A 14 -8.40 -12.10 -0.73
C GLN A 14 -7.30 -11.36 -1.48
N ASP A 15 -7.63 -10.85 -2.66
CA ASP A 15 -6.80 -9.89 -3.39
C ASP A 15 -6.98 -8.50 -2.79
N SER A 16 -5.91 -7.96 -2.21
CA SER A 16 -5.94 -6.68 -1.49
C SER A 16 -6.09 -5.47 -2.41
N LEU A 17 -5.76 -5.59 -3.69
CA LEU A 17 -5.90 -4.49 -4.66
C LEU A 17 -7.23 -4.54 -5.42
N ASN A 18 -8.02 -5.60 -5.23
CA ASN A 18 -9.26 -5.79 -5.96
C ASN A 18 -10.32 -4.76 -5.57
N LYS A 19 -11.12 -4.31 -6.54
CA LYS A 19 -12.29 -3.43 -6.32
C LYS A 19 -13.31 -3.97 -5.32
N ASN A 20 -13.36 -5.28 -5.11
CA ASN A 20 -14.27 -5.95 -4.19
C ASN A 20 -13.55 -6.43 -2.92
N PHE A 21 -12.85 -5.52 -2.24
CA PHE A 21 -12.16 -5.81 -0.99
C PHE A 21 -13.17 -6.24 0.10
N SER A 22 -13.03 -7.46 0.63
CA SER A 22 -13.89 -7.97 1.70
C SER A 22 -13.38 -7.41 3.02
N GLY A 23 -14.21 -6.58 3.67
CA GLY A 23 -13.83 -5.82 4.85
C GLY A 23 -13.65 -4.33 4.58
N LYS A 24 -14.57 -3.69 3.82
CA LYS A 24 -14.58 -2.24 3.49
C LYS A 24 -14.12 -1.30 4.61
N ALA A 25 -14.43 -1.62 5.88
CA ALA A 25 -13.93 -0.83 7.00
C ALA A 25 -12.39 -0.81 7.07
N GLN A 26 -11.71 -1.93 6.81
CA GLN A 26 -10.25 -2.08 6.79
C GLN A 26 -9.57 -1.42 5.58
N GLU A 27 -10.34 -1.10 4.54
CA GLU A 27 -9.81 -0.56 3.29
C GLU A 27 -9.43 0.93 3.40
N GLU A 28 -9.96 1.64 4.40
CA GLU A 28 -9.78 3.08 4.56
C GLU A 28 -9.80 3.49 6.02
N ASN A 29 -8.83 4.30 6.45
CA ASN A 29 -8.80 4.90 7.79
C ASN A 29 -9.02 3.91 8.95
N PHE A 30 -8.38 2.73 8.87
CA PHE A 30 -8.64 1.66 9.82
C PHE A 30 -7.45 1.29 10.71
N PHE A 31 -6.25 1.26 10.15
CA PHE A 31 -5.08 0.77 10.86
C PHE A 31 -4.27 1.93 11.44
N ASP A 32 -3.88 1.79 12.70
CA ASP A 32 -2.94 2.71 13.35
C ASP A 32 -1.49 2.40 12.93
N LYS A 33 -1.20 1.14 12.61
CA LYS A 33 0.12 0.66 12.21
C LYS A 33 0.02 -0.38 11.09
N ILE A 34 0.87 -0.25 10.08
CA ILE A 34 1.00 -1.23 9.00
C ILE A 34 2.48 -1.65 8.88
N LEU A 35 2.72 -2.96 8.83
CA LEU A 35 4.03 -3.54 8.52
C LEU A 35 3.83 -4.43 7.30
N ALA A 36 4.53 -4.12 6.21
CA ALA A 36 4.27 -4.77 4.93
C ALA A 36 5.55 -5.08 4.15
N ASN A 37 5.53 -6.25 3.50
CA ASN A 37 6.45 -6.61 2.43
C ASN A 37 5.62 -6.99 1.20
N PRO A 38 5.07 -6.00 0.45
CA PRO A 38 4.21 -6.28 -0.69
C PRO A 38 4.98 -6.96 -1.83
N PRO A 39 4.29 -7.64 -2.76
CA PRO A 39 4.93 -8.17 -3.97
C PRO A 39 5.68 -7.08 -4.78
N PHE A 40 6.92 -7.37 -5.20
CA PHE A 40 7.83 -6.37 -5.78
C PHE A 40 7.63 -6.07 -7.26
N LYS A 41 7.01 -6.97 -8.03
CA LYS A 41 6.82 -6.76 -9.47
C LYS A 41 5.54 -7.43 -9.93
N GLY A 42 4.79 -6.72 -10.75
CA GLY A 42 3.55 -7.19 -11.32
C GLY A 42 2.88 -6.09 -12.13
N SER A 43 1.91 -6.50 -12.94
CA SER A 43 1.00 -5.58 -13.60
C SER A 43 -0.40 -6.09 -13.42
N LEU A 44 -1.32 -5.22 -13.02
CA LEU A 44 -2.74 -5.52 -12.95
C LEU A 44 -3.51 -4.77 -14.04
N ASP A 45 -4.71 -5.25 -14.34
CA ASP A 45 -5.65 -4.48 -15.14
C ASP A 45 -6.28 -3.39 -14.25
N GLU A 46 -6.34 -2.16 -14.75
CA GLU A 46 -6.95 -1.05 -14.01
C GLU A 46 -8.42 -1.36 -13.67
N GLN A 47 -9.11 -2.13 -14.51
CA GLN A 47 -10.51 -2.51 -14.29
C GLN A 47 -10.73 -3.47 -13.11
N SER A 48 -9.67 -4.15 -12.66
CA SER A 48 -9.72 -5.03 -11.49
C SER A 48 -9.33 -4.32 -10.20
N VAL A 49 -8.64 -3.18 -10.30
CA VAL A 49 -8.11 -2.44 -9.14
C VAL A 49 -9.18 -1.55 -8.53
N ASN A 50 -9.15 -1.35 -7.20
CA ASN A 50 -10.04 -0.41 -6.55
C ASN A 50 -9.89 1.02 -7.14
N PRO A 51 -10.98 1.64 -7.64
CA PRO A 51 -10.95 2.98 -8.20
C PRO A 51 -10.40 4.07 -7.26
N GLN A 52 -10.59 3.93 -5.95
CA GLN A 52 -10.09 4.87 -4.94
C GLN A 52 -8.57 4.79 -4.75
N VAL A 53 -7.97 3.64 -5.03
CA VAL A 53 -6.50 3.51 -5.07
C VAL A 53 -5.97 4.15 -6.36
N LEU A 54 -6.66 3.92 -7.48
CA LEU A 54 -6.29 4.51 -8.77
C LEU A 54 -6.45 6.03 -8.84
N SER A 55 -7.33 6.62 -8.02
CA SER A 55 -7.48 8.08 -7.95
C SER A 55 -6.29 8.78 -7.29
N MET A 56 -5.54 8.09 -6.43
CA MET A 56 -4.29 8.61 -5.86
C MET A 56 -3.14 8.48 -6.86
N VAL A 57 -3.00 7.30 -7.49
CA VAL A 57 -1.94 7.04 -8.47
C VAL A 57 -2.47 6.21 -9.63
N LYS A 58 -2.56 6.81 -10.82
CA LYS A 58 -3.04 6.12 -12.02
C LYS A 58 -1.93 5.27 -12.65
N THR A 59 -1.93 3.97 -12.36
CA THR A 59 -0.90 3.03 -12.84
C THR A 59 -1.38 1.58 -12.79
N LYS A 60 -0.73 0.72 -13.59
CA LYS A 60 -0.90 -0.75 -13.56
C LYS A 60 0.14 -1.45 -12.68
N LYS A 61 1.17 -0.71 -12.26
CA LYS A 61 2.32 -1.23 -11.52
C LYS A 61 1.94 -1.55 -10.08
N THR A 62 1.98 -2.82 -9.72
CA THR A 62 1.56 -3.29 -8.39
C THR A 62 2.37 -2.65 -7.27
N GLU A 63 3.67 -2.43 -7.49
CA GLU A 63 4.57 -1.84 -6.49
C GLU A 63 4.13 -0.44 -6.04
N LEU A 64 3.54 0.37 -6.94
CA LEU A 64 3.01 1.70 -6.61
C LEU A 64 1.62 1.61 -6.00
N LEU A 65 0.78 0.71 -6.52
CA LEU A 65 -0.59 0.52 -6.05
C LEU A 65 -0.64 0.05 -4.59
N PHE A 66 0.30 -0.80 -4.16
CA PHE A 66 0.37 -1.22 -2.76
C PHE A 66 0.72 -0.08 -1.81
N VAL A 67 1.63 0.83 -2.19
CA VAL A 67 1.93 2.01 -1.36
C VAL A 67 0.70 2.91 -1.25
N ALA A 68 0.02 3.17 -2.37
CA ALA A 68 -1.22 3.97 -2.36
C ALA A 68 -2.33 3.34 -1.50
N LEU A 69 -2.50 2.00 -1.58
CA LEU A 69 -3.44 1.28 -0.74
C LEU A 69 -3.07 1.40 0.75
N ILE A 70 -1.79 1.24 1.09
CA ILE A 70 -1.31 1.36 2.48
C ILE A 70 -1.60 2.74 3.05
N LEU A 71 -1.34 3.81 2.29
CA LEU A 71 -1.67 5.17 2.70
C LEU A 71 -3.17 5.33 2.97
N ARG A 72 -4.03 4.80 2.10
CA ARG A 72 -5.49 4.85 2.27
C ARG A 72 -5.96 4.09 3.52
N MET A 73 -5.37 2.93 3.80
CA MET A 73 -5.73 2.07 4.94
C MET A 73 -5.33 2.67 6.30
N LEU A 74 -4.34 3.57 6.33
CA LEU A 74 -3.90 4.23 7.56
C LEU A 74 -4.94 5.24 8.05
N LYS A 75 -5.17 5.26 9.36
CA LYS A 75 -5.82 6.39 10.02
C LYS A 75 -4.91 7.63 9.98
N LEU A 76 -5.51 8.81 10.13
CA LEU A 76 -4.74 10.03 10.40
C LEU A 76 -3.85 9.84 11.64
N GLY A 77 -2.55 10.11 11.50
CA GLY A 77 -1.54 9.88 12.54
C GLY A 77 -1.02 8.43 12.63
N GLY A 78 -1.57 7.51 11.84
CA GLY A 78 -1.06 6.15 11.69
C GLY A 78 0.29 6.12 10.99
N ARG A 79 1.02 5.00 11.11
CA ARG A 79 2.37 4.85 10.56
C ARG A 79 2.56 3.52 9.86
N SER A 80 3.43 3.51 8.84
CA SER A 80 3.77 2.30 8.11
C SER A 80 5.28 2.12 7.98
N ALA A 81 5.73 0.87 8.05
CA ALA A 81 7.04 0.44 7.55
C ALA A 81 6.80 -0.56 6.41
N THR A 82 7.13 -0.15 5.19
CA THR A 82 6.87 -0.93 3.97
C THR A 82 8.15 -1.12 3.18
N ILE A 83 8.45 -2.37 2.85
CA ILE A 83 9.55 -2.69 1.93
C ILE A 83 9.07 -2.45 0.51
N VAL A 84 9.85 -1.70 -0.27
CA VAL A 84 9.54 -1.40 -1.68
C VAL A 84 10.76 -1.67 -2.55
N PRO A 85 10.57 -2.03 -3.83
CA PRO A 85 11.67 -2.05 -4.75
C PRO A 85 12.16 -0.63 -5.03
N ASP A 86 13.46 -0.52 -5.24
CA ASP A 86 14.22 0.60 -5.77
C ASP A 86 13.46 1.48 -6.81
N GLY A 87 12.72 0.86 -7.73
CA GLY A 87 11.93 1.57 -8.74
C GLY A 87 10.92 2.59 -8.18
N VAL A 88 10.40 2.40 -6.97
CA VAL A 88 9.52 3.38 -6.31
C VAL A 88 10.25 4.70 -6.05
N LEU A 89 11.54 4.64 -5.72
CA LEU A 89 12.35 5.78 -5.34
C LEU A 89 12.80 6.63 -6.55
N PHE A 90 13.20 5.98 -7.64
CA PHE A 90 13.79 6.68 -8.79
C PHE A 90 13.02 6.56 -10.11
N GLY A 91 11.91 5.81 -10.13
CA GLY A 91 11.08 5.68 -11.32
C GLY A 91 10.63 7.06 -11.84
N SER A 92 10.66 7.23 -13.16
CA SER A 92 10.50 8.55 -13.80
C SER A 92 9.11 8.80 -14.38
N SER A 93 8.23 7.79 -14.44
CA SER A 93 6.87 7.96 -14.96
C SER A 93 6.06 8.90 -14.08
N LYS A 94 5.00 9.49 -14.65
CA LYS A 94 4.10 10.40 -13.94
C LYS A 94 3.57 9.78 -12.65
N ALA A 95 3.13 8.52 -12.69
CA ALA A 95 2.68 7.77 -11.51
C ALA A 95 3.74 7.65 -10.38
N HIS A 96 5.01 7.42 -10.72
CA HIS A 96 6.06 7.37 -9.69
C HIS A 96 6.29 8.73 -9.05
N LYS A 97 6.30 9.79 -9.87
CA LYS A 97 6.45 11.17 -9.39
C LYS A 97 5.28 11.57 -8.51
N ASP A 98 4.05 11.25 -8.93
CA ASP A 98 2.83 11.56 -8.19
C ASP A 98 2.79 10.85 -6.85
N LEU A 99 3.13 9.55 -6.81
CA LEU A 99 3.23 8.82 -5.54
C LEU A 99 4.26 9.46 -4.60
N ARG A 100 5.45 9.82 -5.10
CA ARG A 100 6.47 10.46 -4.27
C ARG A 100 6.05 11.86 -3.81
N GLN A 101 5.36 12.61 -4.65
CA GLN A 101 4.81 13.91 -4.26
C GLN A 101 3.79 13.74 -3.13
N GLU A 102 2.87 12.79 -3.25
CA GLU A 102 1.87 12.46 -2.22
C GLU A 102 2.52 12.06 -0.88
N LEU A 103 3.61 11.30 -0.93
CA LEU A 103 4.36 10.89 0.26
C LEU A 103 5.06 12.06 0.99
N ILE A 104 5.39 13.14 0.27
CA ILE A 104 6.13 14.28 0.82
C ILE A 104 5.19 15.43 1.21
N ASP A 105 4.19 15.71 0.38
CA ASP A 105 3.30 16.86 0.57
C ASP A 105 2.19 16.58 1.58
N ASN A 106 1.64 15.37 1.53
CA ASN A 106 0.45 15.00 2.30
C ASN A 106 0.74 13.97 3.40
N ASN A 107 1.98 13.48 3.47
CA ASN A 107 2.42 12.49 4.45
C ASN A 107 3.80 12.85 5.00
N GLN A 108 4.25 12.12 6.02
CA GLN A 108 5.57 12.31 6.62
C GLN A 108 6.46 11.10 6.33
N LEU A 109 7.33 11.22 5.32
CA LEU A 109 8.41 10.25 5.09
C LEU A 109 9.53 10.48 6.11
N GLU A 110 9.54 9.68 7.18
CA GLU A 110 10.48 9.82 8.30
C GLU A 110 11.87 9.24 7.99
N ALA A 111 11.93 8.10 7.30
CA ALA A 111 13.19 7.44 6.98
C ALA A 111 13.10 6.59 5.71
N MET A 112 14.24 6.45 5.04
CA MET A 112 14.48 5.47 3.98
C MET A 112 15.70 4.65 4.39
N ILE A 113 15.53 3.33 4.44
CA ILE A 113 16.59 2.39 4.82
C ILE A 113 16.88 1.50 3.62
N SER A 114 18.09 1.64 3.06
CA SER A 114 18.57 0.74 2.01
C SER A 114 19.01 -0.59 2.62
N LEU A 115 18.45 -1.68 2.11
CA LEU A 115 18.87 -3.03 2.48
C LEU A 115 20.06 -3.47 1.60
N PRO A 116 20.97 -4.31 2.13
CA PRO A 116 22.12 -4.82 1.39
C PRO A 116 21.75 -5.81 0.28
#